data_AF-A0A935RG80-F1
#
_entry.id   AF-A0A935RG80-F1
#
_cell.length_a   1.000
_cell.length_b   1.000
_cell.length_c   1.000
_cell.angle_alpha   90.00
_cell.angle_beta   90.00
_cell.angle_gamma   90.00
#
_symmetry.space_group_name_H-M   'P 1'
#
loop_
_entity.id
_entity.type
_entity.pdbx_description
1 polymer ?
#
loop_
_entity_poly.entity_id
_entity_poly.type
_entity_poly.pdbx_seq_one_letter_code
_entity_poly.pdbx_strand_id
1 'polypeptide(L)'
;MKPQMLIRIALRSIRRTKMRSTLTALGIIIGVGAVIVMVAIGHGAKSRIESSIKNLGTNMVVITPGAANTGNVRGGAGSFNRLKTEDADKLKREAVHLADVSPVIMAFGRIRGGNGMNWRCPVYGVDTSYQVIRDWQMSDGQFFDVRDVRSRRKVCVLGATVAKNIFGEDGGSPIGQEVILRDVPFTVIGVLAPKGQTASGSDQDDVIIAPYTTVEERLAGHQFIAQILGSAVSGGEVEAAMVEAKSIMRESHGLGEWEEDDFQVKNQADLADAATGATEVMTILLAAIAGISLLVGGIGIMNIMLVSVTERTREIGIRMAIGARPADVLLQFLVEAIVLSMLGGLLGVARRAGAAGGWRAPAGRAHGHRRRHRRRGAGLLGGGRRVLRLLAARKAAAPDGLGAGHGRRAGRTAGRQPSAWRTRTRLTNRCTDGGDSSPARVRNPPSAALPGGRDALAGARKAAALECRSTRAWR
;
A
#
# COMPACT_ATOMS: atom_id res chain seq x y z
N MET A 1 12.51 49.85 0.48
CA MET A 1 12.82 49.95 -0.97
C MET A 1 11.65 49.38 -1.80
N LYS A 2 11.45 49.77 -3.08
CA LYS A 2 10.39 49.19 -3.94
C LYS A 2 10.71 47.72 -4.28
N PRO A 3 9.75 46.76 -4.22
CA PRO A 3 10.04 45.32 -4.36
C PRO A 3 10.55 44.93 -5.76
N GLN A 4 10.09 45.61 -6.81
CA GLN A 4 10.58 45.45 -8.19
C GLN A 4 12.09 45.72 -8.31
N MET A 5 12.64 46.62 -7.48
CA MET A 5 14.07 46.95 -7.47
C MET A 5 14.90 45.81 -6.86
N LEU A 6 14.42 45.22 -5.76
CA LEU A 6 15.06 44.06 -5.11
C LEU A 6 15.13 42.86 -6.07
N ILE A 7 14.04 42.59 -6.80
CA ILE A 7 13.98 41.52 -7.82
C ILE A 7 14.99 41.79 -8.95
N ARG A 8 15.06 43.02 -9.48
CA ARG A 8 16.05 43.39 -10.52
C ARG A 8 17.50 43.25 -10.03
N ILE A 9 17.77 43.59 -8.76
CA ILE A 9 19.10 43.44 -8.14
C ILE A 9 19.45 41.96 -7.99
N ALA A 10 18.54 41.11 -7.50
CA ALA A 10 18.74 39.66 -7.39
C ALA A 10 18.99 39.00 -8.76
N LEU A 11 18.21 39.34 -9.80
CA LEU A 11 18.43 38.83 -11.17
C LEU A 11 19.79 39.26 -11.76
N ARG A 12 20.23 40.50 -11.51
CA ARG A 12 21.55 40.99 -11.95
C ARG A 12 22.68 40.31 -11.17
N SER A 13 22.46 40.02 -9.88
CA SER A 13 23.36 39.25 -9.02
C SER A 13 23.57 37.81 -9.53
N ILE A 14 22.49 37.06 -9.73
CA ILE A 14 22.48 35.68 -10.23
C ILE A 14 23.20 35.56 -11.59
N ARG A 15 23.03 36.56 -12.48
CA ARG A 15 23.75 36.65 -13.75
C ARG A 15 25.28 36.83 -13.63
N ARG A 16 25.79 37.37 -12.51
CA ARG A 16 27.23 37.58 -12.25
C ARG A 16 27.94 36.28 -11.85
N THR A 17 27.26 35.37 -11.15
CA THR A 17 27.82 34.11 -10.62
C THR A 17 27.23 32.86 -11.31
N LYS A 18 27.29 32.83 -12.66
CA LYS A 18 26.65 31.81 -13.51
C LYS A 18 26.85 30.37 -13.02
N MET A 19 28.11 29.91 -12.86
CA MET A 19 28.43 28.52 -12.48
C MET A 19 27.87 28.09 -11.11
N ARG A 20 27.80 29.01 -10.14
CA ARG A 20 27.25 28.72 -8.81
C ARG A 20 25.71 28.71 -8.82
N SER A 21 25.13 29.59 -9.62
CA SER A 21 23.69 29.68 -9.84
C SER A 21 23.15 28.49 -10.63
N THR A 22 23.92 27.93 -11.57
CA THR A 22 23.55 26.69 -12.27
C THR A 22 23.69 25.46 -11.38
N LEU A 23 24.77 25.33 -10.59
CA LEU A 23 24.92 24.19 -9.65
C LEU A 23 23.80 24.15 -8.59
N THR A 24 23.45 25.30 -7.99
CA THR A 24 22.32 25.39 -7.05
C THR A 24 20.99 25.06 -7.71
N ALA A 25 20.68 25.67 -8.85
CA ALA A 25 19.46 25.39 -9.58
C ALA A 25 19.34 23.91 -9.96
N LEU A 26 20.43 23.30 -10.46
CA LEU A 26 20.47 21.88 -10.83
C LEU A 26 20.20 20.96 -9.62
N GLY A 27 20.85 21.21 -8.47
CA GLY A 27 20.61 20.45 -7.25
C GLY A 27 19.15 20.54 -6.76
N ILE A 28 18.57 21.74 -6.79
CA ILE A 28 17.14 21.96 -6.45
C ILE A 28 16.22 21.25 -7.46
N ILE A 29 16.48 21.38 -8.76
CA ILE A 29 15.68 20.77 -9.85
C ILE A 29 15.70 19.24 -9.75
N ILE A 30 16.85 18.63 -9.43
CA ILE A 30 16.98 17.19 -9.25
C ILE A 30 16.28 16.74 -7.97
N GLY A 31 16.56 17.37 -6.82
CA GLY A 31 15.97 16.99 -5.53
C GLY A 31 14.45 17.15 -5.50
N VAL A 32 13.93 18.31 -5.88
CA VAL A 32 12.47 18.56 -5.97
C VAL A 32 11.85 17.66 -7.05
N GLY A 33 12.53 17.46 -8.19
CA GLY A 33 12.06 16.56 -9.23
C GLY A 33 11.88 15.12 -8.74
N ALA A 34 12.88 14.56 -8.05
CA ALA A 34 12.87 13.21 -7.50
C ALA A 34 11.78 13.04 -6.43
N VAL A 35 11.62 14.00 -5.51
CA VAL A 35 10.55 13.99 -4.51
C VAL A 35 9.17 13.94 -5.15
N ILE A 36 8.91 14.74 -6.18
CA ILE A 36 7.61 14.70 -6.89
C ILE A 36 7.47 13.38 -7.67
N VAL A 37 8.55 12.73 -8.13
CA VAL A 37 8.47 11.39 -8.78
C VAL A 37 7.97 10.38 -7.77
N MET A 38 8.66 10.31 -6.64
CA MET A 38 8.36 9.44 -5.51
C MET A 38 6.91 9.59 -5.01
N VAL A 39 6.49 10.82 -4.67
CA VAL A 39 5.12 11.09 -4.16
C VAL A 39 4.03 10.73 -5.18
N ALA A 40 4.24 11.03 -6.47
CA ALA A 40 3.26 10.71 -7.51
C ALA A 40 3.14 9.21 -7.77
N ILE A 41 4.25 8.45 -7.67
CA ILE A 41 4.23 6.98 -7.73
C ILE A 41 3.46 6.44 -6.53
N GLY A 42 3.72 6.93 -5.31
CA GLY A 42 3.00 6.52 -4.11
C GLY A 42 1.49 6.77 -4.20
N HIS A 43 1.07 7.95 -4.66
CA HIS A 43 -0.36 8.25 -4.88
C HIS A 43 -0.98 7.41 -6.01
N GLY A 44 -0.23 7.15 -7.09
CA GLY A 44 -0.69 6.28 -8.18
C GLY A 44 -0.82 4.81 -7.77
N ALA A 45 0.07 4.33 -6.91
CA ALA A 45 -0.01 3.00 -6.31
C ALA A 45 -1.20 2.90 -5.34
N LYS A 46 -1.34 3.86 -4.41
CA LYS A 46 -2.48 3.94 -3.48
C LYS A 46 -3.82 3.95 -4.23
N SER A 47 -3.97 4.81 -5.23
CA SER A 47 -5.22 4.89 -6.02
C SER A 47 -5.52 3.60 -6.79
N ARG A 48 -4.51 2.85 -7.24
CA ARG A 48 -4.71 1.51 -7.84
C ARG A 48 -5.16 0.50 -6.80
N ILE A 49 -4.51 0.46 -5.63
CA ILE A 49 -4.86 -0.44 -4.52
C ILE A 49 -6.30 -0.16 -4.04
N GLU A 50 -6.68 1.10 -3.86
CA GLU A 50 -8.06 1.52 -3.56
C GLU A 50 -9.07 1.06 -4.61
N SER A 51 -8.73 1.12 -5.91
CA SER A 51 -9.62 0.59 -6.96
C SER A 51 -9.73 -0.93 -6.95
N SER A 52 -8.62 -1.64 -6.69
CA SER A 52 -8.64 -3.11 -6.55
C SER A 52 -9.44 -3.55 -5.32
N ILE A 53 -9.37 -2.82 -4.21
CA ILE A 53 -10.17 -3.05 -3.00
C ILE A 53 -11.66 -2.87 -3.29
N LYS A 54 -12.05 -1.79 -3.98
CA LYS A 54 -13.46 -1.56 -4.33
C LYS A 54 -14.06 -2.67 -5.20
N ASN A 55 -13.28 -3.21 -6.14
CA ASN A 55 -13.72 -4.31 -7.00
C ASN A 55 -13.96 -5.65 -6.25
N LEU A 56 -13.51 -5.77 -5.00
CA LEU A 56 -13.64 -6.99 -4.18
C LEU A 56 -14.90 -7.03 -3.30
N GLY A 57 -15.60 -5.91 -3.10
CA GLY A 57 -16.79 -5.81 -2.24
C GLY A 57 -16.44 -5.76 -0.75
N THR A 58 -16.52 -4.58 -0.14
CA THR A 58 -16.05 -4.33 1.25
C THR A 58 -16.83 -5.05 2.34
N ASN A 59 -18.05 -5.52 2.04
CA ASN A 59 -18.96 -6.14 3.01
C ASN A 59 -18.99 -7.67 2.88
N MET A 60 -18.11 -8.27 2.08
CA MET A 60 -18.15 -9.69 1.76
C MET A 60 -17.56 -10.55 2.88
N VAL A 61 -18.33 -11.56 3.28
CA VAL A 61 -17.92 -12.65 4.16
C VAL A 61 -17.75 -13.92 3.31
N VAL A 62 -16.63 -14.62 3.47
CA VAL A 62 -16.28 -15.83 2.73
C VAL A 62 -16.10 -16.98 3.72
N ILE A 63 -16.91 -18.02 3.57
CA ILE A 63 -16.85 -19.24 4.37
C ILE A 63 -16.23 -20.33 3.50
N THR A 64 -14.97 -20.65 3.76
CA THR A 64 -14.22 -21.72 3.05
C THR A 64 -14.19 -23.00 3.89
N PRO A 65 -14.21 -24.20 3.27
CA PRO A 65 -13.99 -25.45 4.00
C PRO A 65 -12.59 -25.48 4.64
N GLY A 66 -12.48 -26.19 5.77
CA GLY A 66 -11.25 -26.32 6.55
C GLY A 66 -10.21 -27.27 5.91
N ALA A 67 -9.36 -27.86 6.73
CA ALA A 67 -8.35 -28.83 6.30
C ALA A 67 -8.40 -30.07 7.19
N ALA A 68 -8.37 -31.27 6.59
CA ALA A 68 -8.21 -32.51 7.34
C ALA A 68 -6.82 -32.54 7.99
N ASN A 69 -6.78 -32.59 9.31
CA ASN A 69 -5.57 -32.90 10.08
C ASN A 69 -5.74 -34.31 10.68
N THR A 70 -5.33 -35.35 9.95
CA THR A 70 -5.47 -36.73 10.40
C THR A 70 -4.16 -37.21 11.01
N GLY A 71 -4.05 -37.10 12.33
CA GLY A 71 -2.80 -37.32 13.05
C GLY A 71 -1.72 -36.34 12.60
N ASN A 72 -0.56 -36.85 12.18
CA ASN A 72 0.53 -36.02 11.67
C ASN A 72 0.35 -35.58 10.20
N VAL A 73 -0.68 -36.06 9.50
CA VAL A 73 -0.94 -35.66 8.11
C VAL A 73 -1.82 -34.41 8.09
N ARG A 74 -1.21 -33.27 7.75
CA ARG A 74 -1.91 -32.00 7.49
C ARG A 74 -2.29 -31.90 6.03
N GLY A 75 -3.58 -31.89 5.72
CA GLY A 75 -4.10 -31.61 4.39
C GLY A 75 -4.04 -30.12 4.03
N GLY A 76 -4.22 -29.81 2.75
CA GLY A 76 -4.44 -28.43 2.30
C GLY A 76 -5.85 -27.92 2.67
N ALA A 77 -6.08 -26.61 2.55
CA ALA A 77 -7.44 -26.06 2.66
C ALA A 77 -8.36 -26.69 1.60
N GLY A 78 -9.58 -27.07 1.99
CA GLY A 78 -10.52 -27.84 1.18
C GLY A 78 -10.26 -29.35 1.10
N SER A 79 -9.25 -29.89 1.80
CA SER A 79 -9.04 -31.35 1.90
C SER A 79 -10.09 -32.06 2.74
N PHE A 80 -10.76 -31.33 3.64
CA PHE A 80 -11.97 -31.77 4.32
C PHE A 80 -13.06 -30.79 3.98
N ASN A 81 -14.10 -31.25 3.27
CA ASN A 81 -15.23 -30.41 2.92
C ASN A 81 -16.51 -31.04 3.44
N ARG A 82 -17.12 -30.38 4.42
CA ARG A 82 -18.41 -30.76 5.02
C ARG A 82 -19.54 -29.80 4.64
N LEU A 83 -19.22 -28.68 3.98
CA LEU A 83 -20.18 -27.64 3.62
C LEU A 83 -21.25 -28.17 2.65
N LYS A 84 -22.52 -27.96 3.00
CA LYS A 84 -23.68 -28.37 2.21
C LYS A 84 -24.56 -27.19 1.85
N THR A 85 -25.54 -27.46 0.98
CA THR A 85 -26.56 -26.49 0.59
C THR A 85 -27.47 -26.14 1.77
N GLU A 86 -27.73 -27.08 2.69
CA GLU A 86 -28.52 -26.81 3.89
C GLU A 86 -27.86 -25.77 4.82
N ASP A 87 -26.53 -25.67 4.86
CA ASP A 87 -25.81 -24.69 5.68
C ASP A 87 -25.98 -23.27 5.13
N ALA A 88 -25.90 -23.12 3.80
CA ALA A 88 -26.18 -21.84 3.13
C ALA A 88 -27.65 -21.43 3.32
N ASP A 89 -28.58 -22.38 3.23
CA ASP A 89 -30.00 -22.15 3.53
C ASP A 89 -30.27 -21.85 5.02
N LYS A 90 -29.45 -22.37 5.95
CA LYS A 90 -29.53 -22.07 7.39
C LYS A 90 -29.08 -20.63 7.66
N LEU A 91 -27.90 -20.26 7.17
CA LEU A 91 -27.39 -18.88 7.22
C LEU A 91 -28.41 -17.88 6.66
N LYS A 92 -29.03 -18.21 5.52
CA LYS A 92 -30.03 -17.36 4.85
C LYS A 92 -31.37 -17.22 5.60
N ARG A 93 -31.61 -18.00 6.66
CA ARG A 93 -32.80 -17.90 7.54
C ARG A 93 -32.50 -17.27 8.90
N GLU A 94 -31.29 -17.50 9.43
CA GLU A 94 -30.99 -17.29 10.85
C GLU A 94 -29.96 -16.19 11.10
N ALA A 95 -29.13 -15.82 10.12
CA ALA A 95 -28.19 -14.72 10.25
C ALA A 95 -28.91 -13.37 10.05
N VAL A 96 -28.90 -12.52 11.06
CA VAL A 96 -29.52 -11.18 11.04
C VAL A 96 -28.58 -10.15 10.40
N HIS A 97 -27.27 -10.33 10.53
CA HIS A 97 -26.27 -9.40 9.99
C HIS A 97 -25.82 -9.74 8.56
N LEU A 98 -26.25 -10.86 7.98
CA LEU A 98 -26.08 -11.18 6.55
C LEU A 98 -27.34 -10.82 5.76
N ALA A 99 -27.22 -9.86 4.83
CA ALA A 99 -28.33 -9.48 3.94
C ALA A 99 -28.58 -10.50 2.83
N ASP A 100 -27.51 -11.12 2.34
CA ASP A 100 -27.51 -12.03 1.20
C ASP A 100 -26.52 -13.17 1.41
N VAL A 101 -26.88 -14.39 1.00
CA VAL A 101 -26.05 -15.60 1.06
C VAL A 101 -26.17 -16.39 -0.25
N SER A 102 -25.06 -16.91 -0.77
CA SER A 102 -24.99 -17.82 -1.92
C SER A 102 -23.98 -18.94 -1.66
N PRO A 103 -24.33 -20.22 -1.86
CA PRO A 103 -23.32 -21.26 -2.05
C PRO A 103 -22.54 -21.02 -3.36
N VAL A 104 -21.33 -21.57 -3.46
CA VAL A 104 -20.52 -21.57 -4.70
C VAL A 104 -20.02 -22.98 -4.98
N ILE A 105 -20.68 -23.67 -5.90
CA ILE A 105 -20.28 -24.99 -6.40
C ILE A 105 -19.37 -24.80 -7.60
N MET A 106 -18.17 -25.39 -7.58
CA MET A 106 -17.18 -25.20 -8.64
C MET A 106 -17.07 -26.43 -9.54
N ALA A 107 -17.43 -26.28 -10.81
CA ALA A 107 -17.18 -27.28 -11.84
C ALA A 107 -16.17 -26.72 -12.86
N PHE A 108 -15.30 -27.59 -13.41
CA PHE A 108 -14.45 -27.24 -14.54
C PHE A 108 -15.03 -27.82 -15.83
N GLY A 109 -15.10 -27.03 -16.90
CA GLY A 109 -15.65 -27.47 -18.18
C GLY A 109 -14.86 -26.94 -19.37
N ARG A 110 -15.02 -27.63 -20.50
CA ARG A 110 -14.87 -26.99 -21.82
C ARG A 110 -16.25 -26.46 -22.19
N ILE A 111 -16.32 -25.19 -22.58
CA ILE A 111 -17.47 -24.60 -23.26
C ILE A 111 -17.22 -24.72 -24.77
N ARG A 112 -18.27 -25.06 -25.53
CA ARG A 112 -18.31 -24.99 -26.99
C ARG A 112 -19.53 -24.18 -27.43
N GLY A 113 -19.35 -23.24 -28.34
CA GLY A 113 -20.42 -22.34 -28.80
C GLY A 113 -19.98 -21.44 -29.94
N GLY A 114 -20.85 -20.52 -30.35
CA GLY A 114 -20.59 -19.60 -31.46
C GLY A 114 -20.21 -20.34 -32.76
N ASN A 115 -19.24 -19.81 -33.49
CA ASN A 115 -18.78 -20.35 -34.78
C ASN A 115 -17.86 -21.59 -34.63
N GLY A 116 -18.21 -22.51 -33.73
CA GLY A 116 -17.45 -23.72 -33.43
C GLY A 116 -16.27 -23.54 -32.47
N MET A 117 -16.09 -22.34 -31.90
CA MET A 117 -15.10 -22.05 -30.88
C MET A 117 -15.23 -22.98 -29.67
N ASN A 118 -14.12 -23.21 -28.98
CA ASN A 118 -14.12 -23.82 -27.66
C ASN A 118 -13.12 -23.12 -26.73
N TRP A 119 -13.46 -23.08 -25.45
CA TRP A 119 -12.67 -22.46 -24.38
C TRP A 119 -12.76 -23.30 -23.11
N ARG A 120 -11.81 -23.16 -22.18
CA ARG A 120 -11.81 -23.88 -20.90
C ARG A 120 -11.72 -22.89 -19.75
N CYS A 121 -12.79 -22.81 -18.97
CA CYS A 121 -12.96 -21.88 -17.86
C CYS A 121 -13.66 -22.60 -16.68
N PRO A 122 -13.60 -22.05 -15.46
CA PRO A 122 -14.47 -22.47 -14.36
C PRO A 122 -15.94 -22.14 -14.65
N VAL A 123 -16.83 -23.03 -14.20
CA VAL A 123 -18.27 -22.81 -14.10
C VAL A 123 -18.62 -22.75 -12.61
N TYR A 124 -19.14 -21.61 -12.17
CA TYR A 124 -19.67 -21.45 -10.81
C TYR A 124 -21.18 -21.66 -10.80
N GLY A 125 -21.62 -22.67 -10.05
CA GLY A 125 -22.98 -22.84 -9.60
C GLY A 125 -23.25 -21.95 -8.40
N VAL A 126 -24.15 -20.98 -8.54
CA VAL A 126 -24.44 -19.97 -7.51
C VAL A 126 -25.95 -19.69 -7.38
N ASP A 127 -26.36 -18.98 -6.34
CA ASP A 127 -27.71 -18.43 -6.20
C ASP A 127 -27.80 -17.00 -6.79
N THR A 128 -29.02 -16.56 -7.05
CA THR A 128 -29.43 -15.20 -7.44
C THR A 128 -28.68 -14.08 -6.70
N SER A 129 -28.54 -14.20 -5.38
CA SER A 129 -27.84 -13.28 -4.48
C SER A 129 -26.37 -13.05 -4.85
N TYR A 130 -25.71 -13.98 -5.54
CA TYR A 130 -24.28 -13.88 -5.91
C TYR A 130 -23.97 -12.60 -6.69
N GLN A 131 -24.89 -12.14 -7.54
CA GLN A 131 -24.71 -10.90 -8.30
C GLN A 131 -24.60 -9.68 -7.39
N VAL A 132 -25.41 -9.63 -6.32
CA VAL A 132 -25.44 -8.55 -5.32
C VAL A 132 -24.24 -8.66 -4.39
N ILE A 133 -23.97 -9.85 -3.83
CA ILE A 133 -22.84 -10.10 -2.91
C ILE A 133 -21.51 -9.69 -3.56
N ARG A 134 -21.34 -9.95 -4.86
CA ARG A 134 -20.13 -9.60 -5.61
C ARG A 134 -20.11 -8.17 -6.13
N ASP A 135 -21.21 -7.43 -6.12
CA ASP A 135 -21.46 -6.25 -6.98
C ASP A 135 -20.97 -6.50 -8.42
N TRP A 136 -21.70 -7.35 -9.17
CA TRP A 136 -21.37 -7.65 -10.56
C TRP A 136 -22.47 -7.22 -11.53
N GLN A 137 -22.30 -6.00 -12.05
CA GLN A 137 -23.19 -5.42 -13.04
C GLN A 137 -23.21 -6.24 -14.34
N MET A 138 -24.37 -6.28 -15.02
CA MET A 138 -24.49 -6.87 -16.35
C MET A 138 -23.96 -5.90 -17.42
N SER A 139 -23.35 -6.43 -18.48
CA SER A 139 -23.05 -5.69 -19.72
C SER A 139 -24.16 -5.80 -20.75
N ASP A 140 -24.82 -6.96 -20.82
CA ASP A 140 -25.94 -7.24 -21.72
C ASP A 140 -26.84 -8.32 -21.10
N GLY A 141 -28.13 -8.29 -21.41
CA GLY A 141 -29.11 -9.25 -20.89
C GLY A 141 -29.37 -9.15 -19.38
N GLN A 142 -29.70 -10.30 -18.76
CA GLN A 142 -30.11 -10.37 -17.35
C GLN A 142 -29.44 -11.55 -16.62
N PHE A 143 -29.43 -11.46 -15.29
CA PHE A 143 -29.13 -12.61 -14.43
C PHE A 143 -30.34 -13.56 -14.35
N PHE A 144 -30.14 -14.76 -13.81
CA PHE A 144 -31.23 -15.72 -13.58
C PHE A 144 -32.00 -15.41 -12.29
N ASP A 145 -33.26 -15.83 -12.23
CA ASP A 145 -34.16 -15.63 -11.09
C ASP A 145 -34.27 -16.89 -10.21
N VAL A 146 -34.84 -16.74 -9.01
CA VAL A 146 -35.12 -17.82 -8.05
C VAL A 146 -35.95 -18.93 -8.69
N ARG A 147 -36.78 -18.60 -9.68
CA ARG A 147 -37.51 -19.57 -10.52
C ARG A 147 -36.57 -20.50 -11.30
N ASP A 148 -35.57 -19.95 -11.99
CA ASP A 148 -34.61 -20.72 -12.77
C ASP A 148 -33.77 -21.65 -11.86
N VAL A 149 -33.42 -21.18 -10.66
CA VAL A 149 -32.72 -21.97 -9.63
C VAL A 149 -33.59 -23.14 -9.14
N ARG A 150 -34.85 -22.87 -8.76
CA ARG A 150 -35.78 -23.92 -8.29
C ARG A 150 -36.12 -24.93 -9.37
N SER A 151 -36.30 -24.49 -10.62
CA SER A 151 -36.62 -25.36 -11.76
C SER A 151 -35.40 -26.01 -12.42
N ARG A 152 -34.18 -25.87 -11.84
CA ARG A 152 -32.91 -26.40 -12.40
C ARG A 152 -32.70 -26.05 -13.87
N ARG A 153 -33.06 -24.81 -14.25
CA ARG A 153 -33.04 -24.42 -15.65
C ARG A 153 -31.60 -24.36 -16.16
N LYS A 154 -31.40 -24.85 -17.39
CA LYS A 154 -30.11 -24.83 -18.10
C LYS A 154 -29.86 -23.45 -18.71
N VAL A 155 -29.71 -22.43 -17.86
CA VAL A 155 -29.33 -21.07 -18.25
C VAL A 155 -27.97 -20.71 -17.69
N CYS A 156 -27.21 -19.90 -18.43
CA CYS A 156 -25.93 -19.40 -17.98
C CYS A 156 -25.72 -17.92 -18.33
N VAL A 157 -24.87 -17.29 -17.54
CA VAL A 157 -24.37 -15.93 -17.70
C VAL A 157 -22.86 -16.02 -17.93
N LEU A 158 -22.35 -15.31 -18.93
CA LEU A 158 -20.94 -15.39 -19.33
C LEU A 158 -20.12 -14.22 -18.75
N GLY A 159 -18.91 -14.49 -18.28
CA GLY A 159 -17.90 -13.46 -18.06
C GLY A 159 -17.40 -12.88 -19.39
N ALA A 160 -16.94 -11.62 -19.36
CA ALA A 160 -16.61 -10.86 -20.57
C ALA A 160 -15.51 -11.54 -21.43
N THR A 161 -14.51 -12.17 -20.80
CA THR A 161 -13.44 -12.91 -21.49
C THR A 161 -13.98 -14.17 -22.17
N VAL A 162 -14.88 -14.92 -21.51
CA VAL A 162 -15.51 -16.11 -22.11
C VAL A 162 -16.42 -15.74 -23.29
N ALA A 163 -17.23 -14.70 -23.14
CA ALA A 163 -18.10 -14.21 -24.22
C ALA A 163 -17.27 -13.81 -25.45
N LYS A 164 -16.21 -13.00 -25.26
CA LYS A 164 -15.28 -12.60 -26.33
C LYS A 164 -14.59 -13.79 -27.00
N ASN A 165 -14.16 -14.80 -26.23
CA ASN A 165 -13.44 -15.96 -26.78
C ASN A 165 -14.34 -16.98 -27.51
N ILE A 166 -15.64 -17.04 -27.20
CA ILE A 166 -16.59 -17.97 -27.83
C ILE A 166 -17.34 -17.33 -29.02
N PHE A 167 -17.67 -16.04 -28.94
CA PHE A 167 -18.47 -15.36 -29.97
C PHE A 167 -17.65 -14.35 -30.82
N GLY A 168 -16.47 -13.93 -30.37
CA GLY A 168 -15.65 -12.90 -31.01
C GLY A 168 -16.04 -11.47 -30.61
N GLU A 169 -15.34 -10.47 -31.15
CA GLU A 169 -15.73 -9.05 -30.99
C GLU A 169 -16.76 -8.59 -32.04
N ASP A 170 -16.79 -9.26 -33.20
CA ASP A 170 -17.71 -8.96 -34.31
C ASP A 170 -18.93 -9.91 -34.37
N GLY A 171 -19.04 -10.85 -33.43
CA GLY A 171 -20.17 -11.79 -33.34
C GLY A 171 -21.44 -11.12 -32.81
N GLY A 172 -22.60 -11.53 -33.35
CA GLY A 172 -23.91 -11.06 -32.86
C GLY A 172 -24.14 -11.43 -31.39
N SER A 173 -25.05 -10.70 -30.70
CA SER A 173 -25.25 -10.83 -29.25
C SER A 173 -25.38 -12.30 -28.82
N PRO A 174 -24.64 -12.75 -27.80
CA PRO A 174 -24.63 -14.14 -27.37
C PRO A 174 -25.94 -14.56 -26.68
N ILE A 175 -26.82 -13.60 -26.33
CA ILE A 175 -28.07 -13.86 -25.63
C ILE A 175 -29.03 -14.69 -26.50
N GLY A 176 -29.67 -15.68 -25.87
CA GLY A 176 -30.56 -16.63 -26.54
C GLY A 176 -29.85 -17.73 -27.31
N GLN A 177 -28.52 -17.64 -27.51
CA GLN A 177 -27.74 -18.70 -28.14
C GLN A 177 -27.48 -19.84 -27.16
N GLU A 178 -27.40 -21.07 -27.67
CA GLU A 178 -27.01 -22.23 -26.87
C GLU A 178 -25.50 -22.43 -26.86
N VAL A 179 -24.97 -22.77 -25.69
CA VAL A 179 -23.58 -23.18 -25.49
C VAL A 179 -23.55 -24.54 -24.79
N ILE A 180 -22.67 -25.44 -25.25
CA ILE A 180 -22.52 -26.76 -24.67
C ILE A 180 -21.44 -26.69 -23.59
N LEU A 181 -21.83 -26.96 -22.34
CA LEU A 181 -20.93 -27.01 -21.18
C LEU A 181 -20.64 -28.49 -20.88
N ARG A 182 -19.39 -28.91 -21.12
CA ARG A 182 -19.02 -30.33 -21.30
C ARG A 182 -19.85 -30.96 -22.44
N ASP A 183 -20.98 -31.55 -22.09
CA ASP A 183 -21.89 -32.28 -22.99
C ASP A 183 -23.37 -31.87 -22.77
N VAL A 184 -23.62 -30.83 -21.96
CA VAL A 184 -24.97 -30.34 -21.62
C VAL A 184 -25.22 -28.99 -22.30
N PRO A 185 -26.31 -28.81 -23.08
CA PRO A 185 -26.66 -27.51 -23.64
C PRO A 185 -27.23 -26.58 -22.56
N PHE A 186 -26.76 -25.33 -22.55
CA PHE A 186 -27.25 -24.22 -21.73
C PHE A 186 -27.58 -23.02 -22.63
N THR A 187 -28.67 -22.32 -22.36
CA THR A 187 -29.00 -21.06 -23.05
C THR A 187 -28.30 -19.88 -22.34
N VAL A 188 -27.60 -19.04 -23.10
CA VAL A 188 -27.00 -17.80 -22.57
C VAL A 188 -28.11 -16.76 -22.36
N ILE A 189 -28.22 -16.19 -21.15
CA ILE A 189 -29.24 -15.17 -20.81
C ILE A 189 -28.66 -13.77 -20.56
N GLY A 190 -27.34 -13.66 -20.48
CA GLY A 190 -26.66 -12.38 -20.30
C GLY A 190 -25.13 -12.50 -20.23
N VAL A 191 -24.46 -11.34 -20.25
CA VAL A 191 -23.01 -11.19 -20.18
C VAL A 191 -22.68 -10.20 -19.06
N LEU A 192 -21.69 -10.51 -18.24
CA LEU A 192 -21.24 -9.67 -17.12
C LEU A 192 -20.38 -8.50 -17.62
N ALA A 193 -20.47 -7.35 -16.94
CA ALA A 193 -19.56 -6.24 -17.15
C ALA A 193 -18.13 -6.61 -16.75
N PRO A 194 -17.10 -6.20 -17.51
CA PRO A 194 -15.73 -6.59 -17.23
C PRO A 194 -15.21 -5.98 -15.92
N LYS A 195 -14.81 -6.84 -14.97
CA LYS A 195 -14.08 -6.47 -13.76
C LYS A 195 -12.56 -6.48 -13.95
N GLY A 196 -12.08 -7.23 -14.94
CA GLY A 196 -10.68 -7.46 -15.23
C GLY A 196 -9.92 -8.17 -14.11
N GLN A 197 -8.59 -8.12 -14.22
CA GLN A 197 -7.69 -8.91 -13.41
C GLN A 197 -7.62 -8.45 -11.94
N THR A 198 -7.59 -9.46 -11.06
CA THR A 198 -7.27 -9.35 -9.64
C THR A 198 -5.85 -8.82 -9.45
N ALA A 199 -5.53 -8.24 -8.28
CA ALA A 199 -4.16 -7.80 -7.96
C ALA A 199 -3.08 -8.90 -8.13
N SER A 200 -3.47 -10.17 -8.00
CA SER A 200 -2.62 -11.36 -8.22
C SER A 200 -2.49 -11.78 -9.69
N GLY A 201 -3.05 -11.03 -10.65
CA GLY A 201 -2.98 -11.33 -12.09
C GLY A 201 -4.03 -12.31 -12.62
N SER A 202 -4.79 -13.01 -11.77
CA SER A 202 -5.93 -13.83 -12.20
C SER A 202 -7.00 -12.96 -12.85
N ASP A 203 -7.43 -13.30 -14.07
CA ASP A 203 -8.66 -12.76 -14.62
C ASP A 203 -9.85 -13.16 -13.73
N GLN A 204 -10.83 -12.26 -13.62
CA GLN A 204 -12.13 -12.55 -13.04
C GLN A 204 -13.18 -12.78 -14.12
N ASP A 205 -13.00 -12.22 -15.31
CA ASP A 205 -13.96 -12.27 -16.42
C ASP A 205 -13.89 -13.59 -17.21
N ASP A 206 -12.94 -14.48 -16.89
CA ASP A 206 -12.80 -15.83 -17.42
C ASP A 206 -13.63 -16.85 -16.61
N VAL A 207 -14.95 -16.70 -16.64
CA VAL A 207 -15.89 -17.51 -15.85
C VAL A 207 -17.23 -17.70 -16.55
N ILE A 208 -17.93 -18.78 -16.20
CA ILE A 208 -19.35 -18.99 -16.51
C ILE A 208 -20.11 -19.10 -15.20
N ILE A 209 -21.25 -18.44 -15.09
CA ILE A 209 -22.12 -18.47 -13.92
C ILE A 209 -23.46 -19.13 -14.31
N ALA A 210 -23.94 -20.06 -13.49
CA ALA A 210 -25.21 -20.75 -13.69
C ALA A 210 -25.86 -21.09 -12.33
N PRO A 211 -27.15 -21.48 -12.28
CA PRO A 211 -27.79 -21.86 -11.02
C PRO A 211 -27.09 -23.02 -10.33
N TYR A 212 -26.85 -22.91 -9.01
CA TYR A 212 -26.10 -23.93 -8.25
C TYR A 212 -26.71 -25.33 -8.38
N THR A 213 -28.03 -25.43 -8.26
CA THR A 213 -28.82 -26.66 -8.43
C THR A 213 -28.58 -27.34 -9.79
N THR A 214 -28.47 -26.56 -10.86
CA THR A 214 -28.19 -27.07 -12.22
C THR A 214 -26.73 -27.51 -12.38
N VAL A 215 -25.78 -26.75 -11.83
CA VAL A 215 -24.35 -27.09 -11.89
C VAL A 215 -24.02 -28.32 -11.04
N GLU A 216 -24.60 -28.44 -9.85
CA GLU A 216 -24.48 -29.59 -8.95
C GLU A 216 -24.92 -30.88 -9.65
N GLU A 217 -26.16 -30.91 -10.11
CA GLU A 217 -26.81 -32.09 -10.70
C GLU A 217 -26.27 -32.45 -12.10
N ARG A 218 -25.90 -31.47 -12.92
CA ARG A 218 -25.60 -31.70 -14.36
C ARG A 218 -24.13 -31.51 -14.75
N LEU A 219 -23.29 -30.91 -13.90
CA LEU A 219 -21.87 -30.68 -14.20
C LEU A 219 -20.91 -31.20 -13.12
N ALA A 220 -21.21 -31.02 -11.82
CA ALA A 220 -20.36 -31.54 -10.75
C ALA A 220 -20.57 -33.05 -10.58
N GLY A 221 -21.82 -33.51 -10.47
CA GLY A 221 -22.16 -34.91 -10.20
C GLY A 221 -21.90 -35.34 -8.75
N HIS A 222 -21.49 -34.41 -7.89
CA HIS A 222 -21.23 -34.60 -6.47
C HIS A 222 -21.49 -33.30 -5.71
N GLN A 223 -21.94 -33.39 -4.45
CA GLN A 223 -22.12 -32.22 -3.59
C GLN A 223 -20.75 -31.72 -3.12
N PHE A 224 -20.23 -30.67 -3.75
CA PHE A 224 -18.99 -30.01 -3.37
C PHE A 224 -19.12 -28.50 -3.48
N ILE A 225 -19.36 -27.85 -2.34
CA ILE A 225 -19.36 -26.39 -2.22
C ILE A 225 -17.92 -25.93 -1.98
N ALA A 226 -17.35 -25.19 -2.93
CA ALA A 226 -15.98 -24.68 -2.81
C ALA A 226 -15.88 -23.59 -1.73
N GLN A 227 -16.95 -22.81 -1.55
CA GLN A 227 -17.13 -21.79 -0.51
C GLN A 227 -18.60 -21.37 -0.44
N ILE A 228 -19.04 -20.82 0.70
CA ILE A 228 -20.28 -20.04 0.80
C ILE A 228 -19.87 -18.57 0.86
N LEU A 229 -20.56 -17.70 0.10
CA LEU A 229 -20.39 -16.25 0.16
C LEU A 229 -21.59 -15.62 0.86
N GLY A 230 -21.33 -14.63 1.70
CA GLY A 230 -22.32 -13.76 2.30
C GLY A 230 -21.98 -12.29 2.08
N SER A 231 -22.98 -11.41 2.15
CA SER A 231 -22.79 -9.97 2.24
C SER A 231 -23.39 -9.44 3.54
N ALA A 232 -22.61 -8.71 4.32
CA ALA A 232 -23.09 -8.09 5.55
C ALA A 232 -24.01 -6.89 5.24
N VAL A 233 -25.07 -6.72 6.05
CA VAL A 233 -26.08 -5.64 5.93
C VAL A 233 -25.41 -4.27 5.85
N SER A 234 -24.36 -4.04 6.64
CA SER A 234 -23.52 -2.86 6.54
C SER A 234 -22.04 -3.20 6.70
N GLY A 235 -21.16 -2.32 6.20
CA GLY A 235 -19.71 -2.47 6.35
C GLY A 235 -19.22 -2.36 7.80
N GLY A 236 -20.06 -1.88 8.73
CA GLY A 236 -19.77 -1.86 10.17
C GLY A 236 -20.17 -3.15 10.89
N GLU A 237 -20.94 -4.02 10.25
CA GLU A 237 -21.47 -5.26 10.84
C GLU A 237 -20.75 -6.52 10.34
N VAL A 238 -19.73 -6.39 9.50
CA VAL A 238 -18.97 -7.52 8.92
C VAL A 238 -18.44 -8.46 10.02
N GLU A 239 -17.88 -7.92 11.09
CA GLU A 239 -17.37 -8.72 12.21
C GLU A 239 -18.49 -9.38 13.02
N ALA A 240 -19.64 -8.72 13.17
CA ALA A 240 -20.83 -9.31 13.81
C ALA A 240 -21.37 -10.47 12.96
N ALA A 241 -21.49 -10.27 11.65
CA ALA A 241 -21.87 -11.28 10.68
C ALA A 241 -20.89 -12.46 10.63
N MET A 242 -19.58 -12.23 10.84
CA MET A 242 -18.59 -13.31 10.94
C MET A 242 -18.77 -14.16 12.20
N VAL A 243 -19.01 -13.54 13.36
CA VAL A 243 -19.26 -14.24 14.62
C VAL A 243 -20.59 -15.00 14.58
N GLU A 244 -21.64 -14.37 14.06
CA GLU A 244 -22.97 -14.95 13.87
C GLU A 244 -22.92 -16.14 12.90
N ALA A 245 -22.34 -15.97 11.71
CA ALA A 245 -22.19 -17.04 10.74
C ALA A 245 -21.35 -18.20 11.31
N LYS A 246 -20.28 -17.91 12.07
CA LYS A 246 -19.51 -18.94 12.77
C LYS A 246 -20.37 -19.72 13.77
N SER A 247 -21.22 -19.05 14.55
CA SER A 247 -22.13 -19.70 15.49
C SER A 247 -23.11 -20.64 14.77
N ILE A 248 -23.80 -20.13 13.73
CA ILE A 248 -24.78 -20.88 12.94
C ILE A 248 -24.14 -22.10 12.27
N MET A 249 -22.94 -21.94 11.69
CA MET A 249 -22.19 -23.02 11.06
C MET A 249 -21.74 -24.09 12.06
N ARG A 250 -21.21 -23.72 13.25
CA ARG A 250 -20.84 -24.69 14.30
C ARG A 250 -22.05 -25.51 14.74
N GLU A 251 -23.20 -24.87 14.92
CA GLU A 251 -24.44 -25.56 15.29
C GLU A 251 -24.95 -26.47 14.15
N SER A 252 -24.92 -26.01 12.89
CA SER A 252 -25.31 -26.81 11.71
C SER A 252 -24.45 -28.07 11.56
N HIS A 253 -23.15 -27.94 11.82
CA HIS A 253 -22.19 -29.04 11.81
C HIS A 253 -22.19 -29.85 13.13
N GLY A 254 -22.93 -29.44 14.16
CA GLY A 254 -23.01 -30.11 15.46
C GLY A 254 -21.69 -30.13 16.26
N LEU A 255 -20.82 -29.12 16.07
CA LEU A 255 -19.51 -29.05 16.70
C LEU A 255 -19.60 -28.64 18.18
N GLY A 256 -19.01 -29.43 19.08
CA GLY A 256 -18.99 -29.12 20.51
C GLY A 256 -18.11 -27.91 20.84
N GLU A 257 -18.29 -27.23 21.99
CA GLU A 257 -17.55 -26.00 22.35
C GLU A 257 -16.02 -26.10 22.22
N TRP A 258 -15.47 -27.28 22.51
CA TRP A 258 -14.03 -27.57 22.53
C TRP A 258 -13.49 -28.15 21.21
N GLU A 259 -14.33 -28.27 20.19
CA GLU A 259 -13.99 -28.84 18.89
C GLU A 259 -13.45 -27.76 17.92
N GLU A 260 -12.41 -28.07 17.15
CA GLU A 260 -11.87 -27.15 16.14
C GLU A 260 -12.87 -26.93 14.99
N ASP A 261 -12.86 -25.75 14.36
CA ASP A 261 -13.75 -25.48 13.22
C ASP A 261 -13.31 -26.26 11.98
N ASP A 262 -14.19 -27.06 11.39
CA ASP A 262 -14.00 -27.73 10.11
C ASP A 262 -14.29 -26.81 8.89
N PHE A 263 -14.48 -25.51 9.14
CA PHE A 263 -14.61 -24.42 8.18
C PHE A 263 -13.81 -23.18 8.65
N GLN A 264 -13.62 -22.20 7.77
CA GLN A 264 -12.99 -20.92 8.08
C GLN A 264 -13.83 -19.78 7.52
N VAL A 265 -14.31 -18.90 8.40
CA VAL A 265 -14.94 -17.62 8.05
C VAL A 265 -13.85 -16.55 7.93
N LYS A 266 -13.89 -15.76 6.87
CA LYS A 266 -12.99 -14.63 6.61
C LYS A 266 -13.80 -13.48 6.05
N ASN A 267 -13.54 -12.24 6.46
CA ASN A 267 -13.99 -11.09 5.69
C ASN A 267 -13.08 -10.92 4.45
N GLN A 268 -13.46 -10.00 3.56
CA GLN A 268 -12.57 -9.47 2.52
C GLN A 268 -11.87 -8.16 2.97
N ALA A 269 -12.21 -7.66 4.17
CA ALA A 269 -11.74 -6.40 4.74
C ALA A 269 -10.30 -6.48 5.28
N ASP A 270 -9.92 -7.56 5.98
CA ASP A 270 -8.57 -7.83 6.48
C ASP A 270 -7.50 -7.69 5.39
N LEU A 271 -7.81 -8.17 4.18
CA LEU A 271 -6.93 -8.08 3.02
C LEU A 271 -6.83 -6.64 2.49
N ALA A 272 -7.93 -5.88 2.55
CA ALA A 272 -7.97 -4.47 2.19
C ALA A 272 -7.23 -3.59 3.22
N ASP A 273 -7.35 -3.90 4.51
CA ASP A 273 -6.70 -3.18 5.61
C ASP A 273 -5.21 -3.51 5.69
N ALA A 274 -4.81 -4.77 5.49
CA ALA A 274 -3.41 -5.14 5.34
C ALA A 274 -2.76 -4.42 4.13
N ALA A 275 -3.46 -4.34 3.00
CA ALA A 275 -3.00 -3.58 1.83
C ALA A 275 -2.97 -2.06 2.08
N THR A 276 -3.92 -1.53 2.86
CA THR A 276 -3.99 -0.10 3.23
C THR A 276 -2.87 0.27 4.19
N GLY A 277 -2.63 -0.52 5.24
CA GLY A 277 -1.52 -0.35 6.18
C GLY A 277 -0.16 -0.46 5.51
N ALA A 278 0.04 -1.43 4.60
CA ALA A 278 1.25 -1.50 3.78
C ALA A 278 1.44 -0.24 2.92
N THR A 279 0.36 0.29 2.35
CA THR A 279 0.37 1.53 1.55
C THR A 279 0.67 2.77 2.42
N GLU A 280 0.20 2.81 3.66
CA GLU A 280 0.53 3.86 4.62
C GLU A 280 2.00 3.82 5.04
N VAL A 281 2.53 2.64 5.41
CA VAL A 281 3.95 2.46 5.73
C VAL A 281 4.84 2.88 4.56
N MET A 282 4.49 2.50 3.32
CA MET A 282 5.17 3.03 2.13
C MET A 282 5.06 4.55 2.04
N THR A 283 3.87 5.13 2.23
CA THR A 283 3.67 6.59 2.17
C THR A 283 4.51 7.34 3.20
N ILE A 284 4.62 6.82 4.43
CA ILE A 284 5.47 7.35 5.49
C ILE A 284 6.96 7.26 5.10
N LEU A 285 7.41 6.14 4.55
CA LEU A 285 8.78 5.97 4.05
C LEU A 285 9.11 6.97 2.94
N LEU A 286 8.21 7.14 1.96
CA LEU A 286 8.38 8.11 0.87
C LEU A 286 8.39 9.56 1.41
N ALA A 287 7.56 9.88 2.40
CA ALA A 287 7.54 11.18 3.06
C ALA A 287 8.83 11.45 3.87
N ALA A 288 9.38 10.44 4.53
CA ALA A 288 10.65 10.55 5.26
C ALA A 288 11.83 10.81 4.31
N ILE A 289 11.92 10.06 3.19
CA ILE A 289 12.95 10.27 2.16
C ILE A 289 12.78 11.66 1.51
N ALA A 290 11.55 12.12 1.30
CA ALA A 290 11.27 13.47 0.82
C ALA A 290 11.71 14.56 1.82
N GLY A 291 11.49 14.35 3.11
CA GLY A 291 11.94 15.24 4.19
C GLY A 291 13.47 15.34 4.26
N ILE A 292 14.17 14.21 4.18
CA ILE A 292 15.64 14.15 4.13
C ILE A 292 16.16 14.86 2.86
N SER A 293 15.54 14.63 1.71
CA SER A 293 15.90 15.27 0.44
C SER A 293 15.73 16.79 0.49
N LEU A 294 14.65 17.26 1.11
CA LEU A 294 14.40 18.69 1.34
C LEU A 294 15.43 19.30 2.31
N LEU A 295 15.82 18.57 3.36
CA LEU A 295 16.83 18.99 4.33
C LEU A 295 18.22 19.12 3.67
N VAL A 296 18.64 18.13 2.88
CA VAL A 296 19.91 18.17 2.11
C VAL A 296 19.89 19.32 1.10
N GLY A 297 18.79 19.53 0.39
CA GLY A 297 18.61 20.69 -0.49
C GLY A 297 18.71 22.03 0.27
N GLY A 298 18.14 22.10 1.47
CA GLY A 298 18.25 23.24 2.39
C GLY A 298 19.68 23.52 2.84
N ILE A 299 20.47 22.48 3.17
CA ILE A 299 21.90 22.61 3.50
C ILE A 299 22.69 23.12 2.28
N GLY A 300 22.41 22.61 1.08
CA GLY A 300 23.04 23.08 -0.16
C GLY A 300 22.80 24.56 -0.43
N ILE A 301 21.56 25.02 -0.26
CA ILE A 301 21.19 26.45 -0.34
C ILE A 301 21.92 27.25 0.75
N MET A 302 21.90 26.78 2.01
CA MET A 302 22.52 27.47 3.13
C MET A 302 24.04 27.67 2.93
N ASN A 303 24.76 26.63 2.48
CA ASN A 303 26.20 26.69 2.25
C ASN A 303 26.55 27.71 1.15
N ILE A 304 25.82 27.70 0.03
CA ILE A 304 26.07 28.61 -1.08
C ILE A 304 25.61 30.05 -0.77
N MET A 305 24.57 30.23 0.04
CA MET A 305 24.23 31.55 0.60
C MET A 305 25.34 32.06 1.53
N LEU A 306 25.91 31.22 2.40
CA LEU A 306 27.02 31.60 3.29
C LEU A 306 28.23 32.09 2.49
N VAL A 307 28.68 31.33 1.49
CA VAL A 307 29.78 31.74 0.59
C VAL A 307 29.44 33.02 -0.18
N SER A 308 28.18 33.17 -0.62
CA SER A 308 27.76 34.39 -1.34
C SER A 308 27.59 35.62 -0.43
N VAL A 309 27.52 35.46 0.89
CA VAL A 309 27.54 36.56 1.86
C VAL A 309 28.99 36.94 2.19
N THR A 310 29.87 35.96 2.44
CA THR A 310 31.28 36.25 2.78
C THR A 310 32.01 36.98 1.67
N GLU A 311 31.82 36.60 0.41
CA GLU A 311 32.38 37.29 -0.77
C GLU A 311 31.90 38.74 -0.92
N ARG A 312 30.67 39.05 -0.46
CA ARG A 312 30.06 40.38 -0.60
C ARG A 312 30.24 41.26 0.62
N THR A 313 30.92 40.80 1.68
CA THR A 313 31.19 41.55 2.93
C THR A 313 31.67 42.98 2.67
N ARG A 314 32.62 43.18 1.75
CA ARG A 314 33.14 44.52 1.39
C ARG A 314 32.10 45.39 0.69
N GLU A 315 31.28 44.83 -0.21
CA GLU A 315 30.17 45.55 -0.86
C GLU A 315 29.05 45.90 0.16
N ILE A 316 28.80 45.03 1.15
CA ILE A 316 27.81 45.24 2.22
C ILE A 316 28.29 46.35 3.19
N GLY A 317 29.55 46.29 3.64
CA GLY A 317 30.13 47.27 4.56
C GLY A 317 30.04 48.70 4.03
N ILE A 318 30.34 48.90 2.75
CA ILE A 318 30.20 50.21 2.08
C ILE A 318 28.74 50.70 2.10
N ARG A 319 27.75 49.82 1.88
CA ARG A 319 26.33 50.21 1.94
C ARG A 319 25.87 50.56 3.36
N MET A 320 26.35 49.85 4.38
CA MET A 320 26.04 50.16 5.78
C MET A 320 26.68 51.49 6.20
N ALA A 321 27.90 51.80 5.75
CA ALA A 321 28.53 53.10 5.94
C ALA A 321 27.78 54.27 5.27
N ILE A 322 27.01 53.99 4.21
CA ILE A 322 26.11 54.95 3.53
C ILE A 322 24.69 54.92 4.14
N GLY A 323 24.49 54.26 5.30
CA GLY A 323 23.25 54.31 6.09
C GLY A 323 22.21 53.23 5.79
N ALA A 324 22.53 52.20 4.99
CA ALA A 324 21.62 51.06 4.79
C ALA A 324 21.45 50.25 6.09
N ARG A 325 20.22 49.94 6.48
CA ARG A 325 19.95 49.20 7.73
C ARG A 325 20.34 47.72 7.57
N PRO A 326 20.85 47.04 8.61
CA PRO A 326 21.14 45.59 8.55
C PRO A 326 19.94 44.73 8.11
N ALA A 327 18.72 45.18 8.43
CA ALA A 327 17.48 44.55 8.00
C ALA A 327 17.27 44.59 6.47
N ASP A 328 17.67 45.66 5.77
CA ASP A 328 17.57 45.76 4.31
C ASP A 328 18.53 44.76 3.62
N VAL A 329 19.72 44.57 4.19
CA VAL A 329 20.71 43.58 3.73
C VAL A 329 20.18 42.16 3.91
N LEU A 330 19.64 41.84 5.10
CA LEU A 330 19.03 40.55 5.39
C LEU A 330 17.84 40.27 4.46
N LEU A 331 16.99 41.28 4.21
CA LEU A 331 15.86 41.18 3.28
C LEU A 331 16.33 40.91 1.84
N GLN A 332 17.42 41.56 1.39
CA GLN A 332 17.97 41.30 0.05
C GLN A 332 18.39 39.83 -0.13
N PHE A 333 19.14 39.28 0.83
CA PHE A 333 19.58 37.88 0.77
C PHE A 333 18.41 36.88 0.93
N LEU A 334 17.42 37.19 1.78
CA LEU A 334 16.21 36.39 1.91
C LEU A 334 15.41 36.34 0.60
N VAL A 335 15.28 37.48 -0.10
CA VAL A 335 14.62 37.55 -1.42
C VAL A 335 15.44 36.83 -2.50
N GLU A 336 16.78 36.96 -2.51
CA GLU A 336 17.67 36.27 -3.46
C GLU A 336 17.54 34.73 -3.32
N ALA A 337 17.54 34.21 -2.09
CA ALA A 337 17.31 32.81 -1.81
C ALA A 337 15.90 32.33 -2.20
N ILE A 338 14.85 33.07 -1.81
CA ILE A 338 13.46 32.72 -2.14
C ILE A 338 13.22 32.70 -3.66
N VAL A 339 13.77 33.65 -4.41
CA VAL A 339 13.65 33.69 -5.88
C VAL A 339 14.38 32.51 -6.52
N LEU A 340 15.57 32.14 -6.04
CA LEU A 340 16.29 30.95 -6.51
C LEU A 340 15.53 29.65 -6.21
N SER A 341 14.99 29.49 -5.00
CA SER A 341 14.17 28.32 -4.64
C SER A 341 12.88 28.23 -5.45
N MET A 342 12.18 29.34 -5.70
CA MET A 342 10.99 29.35 -6.54
C MET A 342 11.32 29.03 -8.01
N LEU A 343 12.39 29.58 -8.57
CA LEU A 343 12.83 29.25 -9.94
C LEU A 343 13.23 27.78 -10.07
N GLY A 344 14.05 27.26 -9.16
CA GLY A 344 14.45 25.85 -9.16
C GLY A 344 13.27 24.89 -9.00
N GLY A 345 12.34 25.19 -8.10
CA GLY A 345 11.10 24.42 -7.92
C GLY A 345 10.19 24.46 -9.15
N LEU A 346 9.95 25.65 -9.73
CA LEU A 346 9.11 25.80 -10.93
C LEU A 346 9.72 25.08 -12.14
N LEU A 347 11.04 25.17 -12.33
CA LEU A 347 11.76 24.45 -13.40
C LEU A 347 11.74 22.93 -13.17
N GLY A 348 11.86 22.46 -11.92
CA GLY A 348 11.71 21.05 -11.57
C GLY A 348 10.33 20.49 -11.90
N VAL A 349 9.27 21.22 -11.54
CA VAL A 349 7.88 20.90 -11.90
C VAL A 349 7.69 20.93 -13.42
N ALA A 350 8.14 21.99 -14.10
CA ALA A 350 7.95 22.18 -15.54
C ALA A 350 8.68 21.12 -16.38
N ARG A 351 9.96 20.83 -16.09
CA ARG A 351 10.73 19.78 -16.78
C ARG A 351 10.04 18.42 -16.66
N ARG A 352 9.48 18.13 -15.49
CA ARG A 352 8.78 16.87 -15.22
C ARG A 352 7.39 16.81 -15.86
N ALA A 353 6.65 17.93 -15.93
CA ALA A 353 5.40 18.01 -16.67
C ALA A 353 5.63 17.81 -18.18
N GLY A 354 6.71 18.38 -18.74
CA GLY A 354 7.15 18.12 -20.10
C GLY A 354 7.52 16.66 -20.34
N ALA A 355 8.33 16.06 -19.45
CA ALA A 355 8.67 14.64 -19.53
C ALA A 355 7.44 13.72 -19.48
N ALA A 356 6.46 14.01 -18.62
CA ALA A 356 5.20 13.26 -18.55
C ALA A 356 4.31 13.43 -19.80
N GLY A 357 4.48 14.52 -20.57
CA GLY A 357 3.88 14.67 -21.90
C GLY A 357 4.62 13.88 -22.98
N GLY A 358 5.95 13.82 -22.90
CA GLY A 358 6.83 13.11 -23.84
C GLY A 358 6.86 11.59 -23.67
N TRP A 359 6.67 11.07 -22.45
CA TRP A 359 6.59 9.63 -22.16
C TRP A 359 5.25 8.98 -22.54
N ARG A 360 4.66 9.43 -23.65
CA ARG A 360 3.74 8.62 -24.45
C ARG A 360 4.56 7.64 -25.28
N ALA A 361 5.01 6.56 -24.65
CA ALA A 361 5.49 5.38 -25.36
C ALA A 361 4.41 4.88 -26.34
N PRO A 362 4.78 4.26 -27.48
CA PRO A 362 3.84 3.82 -28.50
C PRO A 362 3.09 2.54 -28.06
N ALA A 363 2.21 2.67 -27.07
CA ALA A 363 1.18 1.68 -26.82
C ALA A 363 0.25 1.58 -28.03
N GLY A 364 -0.18 0.35 -28.36
CA GLY A 364 -0.94 0.05 -29.57
C GLY A 364 -2.27 0.81 -29.69
N ARG A 365 -2.81 0.86 -30.91
CA ARG A 365 -4.11 1.49 -31.18
C ARG A 365 -5.22 0.75 -30.43
N ALA A 366 -5.92 1.46 -29.56
CA ALA A 366 -7.30 1.17 -29.20
C ALA A 366 -8.06 2.49 -29.11
N HIS A 367 -9.21 2.57 -29.78
CA HIS A 367 -10.23 3.57 -29.44
C HIS A 367 -10.95 3.08 -28.16
N GLY A 368 -11.43 3.94 -27.25
CA GLY A 368 -11.29 5.39 -27.19
C GLY A 368 -12.58 6.04 -26.73
N HIS A 369 -12.65 6.53 -25.49
CA HIS A 369 -13.82 7.27 -25.01
C HIS A 369 -13.51 8.53 -24.20
N ARG A 370 -14.55 9.36 -24.07
CA ARG A 370 -14.55 10.82 -23.91
C ARG A 370 -13.65 11.40 -22.80
N ARG A 371 -12.89 12.45 -23.15
CA ARG A 371 -12.31 13.40 -22.17
C ARG A 371 -13.42 14.15 -21.42
N ARG A 372 -13.43 14.11 -20.09
CA ARG A 372 -13.72 15.26 -19.21
C ARG A 372 -13.46 14.91 -17.74
N HIS A 373 -12.42 15.51 -17.14
CA HIS A 373 -12.51 16.18 -15.84
C HIS A 373 -11.32 17.13 -15.71
N ARG A 374 -11.54 18.34 -15.18
CA ARG A 374 -10.61 19.48 -15.27
C ARG A 374 -10.43 20.12 -13.89
N ARG A 375 -9.20 20.10 -13.37
CA ARG A 375 -8.68 20.91 -12.25
C ARG A 375 -9.55 21.01 -10.98
N ARG A 376 -9.25 20.20 -9.96
CA ARG A 376 -9.36 20.48 -8.52
C ARG A 376 -8.42 19.50 -7.80
N GLY A 377 -7.66 19.86 -6.76
CA GLY A 377 -7.31 21.20 -6.28
C GLY A 377 -5.91 21.18 -5.65
N ALA A 378 -5.17 22.29 -5.73
CA ALA A 378 -3.88 22.43 -5.07
C ALA A 378 -4.08 23.19 -3.74
N GLY A 379 -3.86 22.52 -2.61
CA GLY A 379 -4.03 23.15 -1.30
C GLY A 379 -3.85 22.22 -0.12
N LEU A 380 -2.60 21.97 0.28
CA LEU A 380 -2.20 21.56 1.65
C LEU A 380 -0.66 21.61 1.79
N LEU A 381 -0.11 22.82 1.91
CA LEU A 381 1.27 23.08 2.34
C LEU A 381 1.28 24.08 3.50
N GLY A 382 0.46 23.77 4.52
CA GLY A 382 0.17 24.59 5.70
C GLY A 382 0.84 24.11 6.99
N GLY A 383 2.05 23.54 6.93
CA GLY A 383 2.77 23.01 8.09
C GLY A 383 4.28 23.17 7.99
N GLY A 384 4.99 23.14 9.13
CA GLY A 384 6.47 23.11 9.17
C GLY A 384 7.21 24.47 9.19
N ARG A 385 6.52 25.61 9.05
CA ARG A 385 7.17 26.95 8.93
C ARG A 385 7.78 27.57 10.20
N ARG A 386 7.78 26.87 11.36
CA ARG A 386 8.19 27.45 12.66
C ARG A 386 9.56 27.01 13.21
N VAL A 387 10.07 25.82 12.88
CA VAL A 387 11.31 25.29 13.50
C VAL A 387 12.58 25.97 12.95
N LEU A 388 12.66 26.21 11.64
CA LEU A 388 13.88 26.70 10.98
C LEU A 388 14.03 28.24 10.99
N ARG A 389 13.71 28.92 12.11
CA ARG A 389 13.77 30.39 12.22
C ARG A 389 14.76 30.97 13.24
N LEU A 390 15.31 30.17 14.16
CA LEU A 390 16.06 30.70 15.33
C LEU A 390 17.59 30.51 15.29
N LEU A 391 18.14 29.63 14.45
CA LEU A 391 19.58 29.32 14.48
C LEU A 391 20.47 30.15 13.53
N ALA A 392 19.90 30.82 12.52
CA ALA A 392 20.67 31.58 11.53
C ALA A 392 21.02 33.03 11.96
N ALA A 393 20.41 33.54 13.04
CA ALA A 393 20.44 34.98 13.35
C ALA A 393 21.54 35.42 14.34
N ARG A 394 22.18 34.50 15.09
CA ARG A 394 23.00 34.85 16.26
C ARG A 394 24.52 34.90 16.04
N LYS A 395 24.99 35.02 14.79
CA LYS A 395 26.44 35.12 14.47
C LYS A 395 26.81 36.24 13.48
N ALA A 396 25.92 37.21 13.27
CA ALA A 396 26.11 38.35 12.37
C ALA A 396 26.00 39.72 13.10
N ALA A 397 26.02 39.73 14.44
CA ALA A 397 25.78 40.91 15.27
C ALA A 397 26.82 41.01 16.40
N ALA A 398 28.06 41.33 16.02
CA ALA A 398 29.14 41.74 16.92
C ALA A 398 30.16 42.58 16.12
N PRO A 399 30.07 43.93 16.15
CA PRO A 399 30.98 44.81 15.42
C PRO A 399 32.02 45.45 16.37
N ASP A 400 33.11 44.75 16.65
CA ASP A 400 34.26 45.33 17.37
C ASP A 400 35.03 46.29 16.44
N GLY A 401 34.57 47.54 16.38
CA GLY A 401 35.14 48.60 15.56
C GLY A 401 35.92 49.61 16.38
N LEU A 402 37.18 49.32 16.72
CA LEU A 402 38.21 50.26 17.19
C LEU A 402 39.59 49.58 17.07
N GLY A 403 40.61 50.27 16.56
CA GLY A 403 41.98 49.72 16.48
C GLY A 403 42.76 49.95 15.17
N ALA A 404 42.25 50.74 14.23
CA ALA A 404 42.96 51.04 12.97
C ALA A 404 43.89 52.27 13.08
N GLY A 405 45.02 52.11 13.79
CA GLY A 405 46.17 53.02 13.64
C GLY A 405 46.95 53.38 14.90
N HIS A 406 48.10 52.74 15.10
CA HIS A 406 49.31 53.42 15.60
C HIS A 406 50.61 52.70 15.16
N GLY A 407 51.75 53.34 15.40
CA GLY A 407 53.02 53.05 14.72
C GLY A 407 53.87 51.89 15.26
N ARG A 408 54.97 51.65 14.54
CA ARG A 408 55.99 50.61 14.76
C ARG A 408 56.64 50.69 16.16
N ARG A 409 56.91 49.54 16.80
CA ARG A 409 58.27 49.15 17.26
C ARG A 409 58.37 47.67 17.66
N ALA A 410 59.60 47.23 17.94
CA ALA A 410 60.04 45.83 17.95
C ALA A 410 59.69 45.02 19.21
N GLY A 411 59.72 43.69 19.08
CA GLY A 411 59.72 42.73 20.20
C GLY A 411 59.94 41.29 19.71
N ARG A 412 61.01 40.63 20.17
CA ARG A 412 61.24 39.18 19.95
C ARG A 412 60.60 38.39 21.10
N THR A 413 59.93 37.26 20.82
CA THR A 413 60.12 36.03 21.62
C THR A 413 59.56 34.76 20.96
N ALA A 414 60.19 33.65 21.35
CA ALA A 414 59.90 32.22 21.13
C ALA A 414 58.48 31.80 20.69
N GLY A 415 58.42 30.86 19.73
CA GLY A 415 57.18 30.22 19.30
C GLY A 415 56.81 28.95 20.08
N ARG A 416 55.62 28.42 19.78
CA ARG A 416 55.27 27.00 19.83
C ARG A 416 54.03 26.72 18.97
N GLN A 417 54.06 25.66 18.17
CA GLN A 417 52.85 25.05 17.61
C GLN A 417 52.21 24.12 18.65
N PRO A 418 50.86 24.00 18.67
CA PRO A 418 50.17 22.79 19.11
C PRO A 418 49.48 22.10 17.92
N SER A 419 49.52 20.76 17.91
CA SER A 419 49.00 19.93 16.82
C SER A 419 47.58 19.41 17.05
N ALA A 420 46.97 18.94 15.95
CA ALA A 420 45.77 18.13 15.80
C ALA A 420 45.00 17.67 17.07
N TRP A 421 43.73 18.09 17.16
CA TRP A 421 42.77 17.56 18.13
C TRP A 421 42.38 16.10 17.81
N ARG A 422 42.64 15.18 18.75
CA ARG A 422 41.97 13.87 18.82
C ARG A 422 40.93 13.89 19.94
N THR A 423 39.64 13.91 19.61
CA THR A 423 38.56 13.72 20.60
C THR A 423 38.47 12.26 21.03
N ARG A 424 38.55 12.01 22.35
CA ARG A 424 38.48 10.67 22.95
C ARG A 424 37.28 10.60 23.91
N THR A 425 36.19 9.98 23.47
CA THR A 425 34.95 9.88 24.25
C THR A 425 35.17 9.01 25.49
N ARG A 426 34.75 9.48 26.67
CA ARG A 426 34.54 8.65 27.87
C ARG A 426 33.05 8.62 28.19
N LEU A 427 32.54 7.43 28.48
CA LEU A 427 31.28 7.26 29.21
C LEU A 427 31.55 7.41 30.71
N THR A 428 30.53 7.83 31.46
CA THR A 428 30.54 7.86 32.94
C THR A 428 29.26 7.23 33.47
N ASN A 429 29.40 6.35 34.47
CA ASN A 429 28.27 5.70 35.12
C ASN A 429 27.49 6.66 36.01
N ARG A 430 26.19 6.36 36.22
CA ARG A 430 25.52 6.50 37.52
C ARG A 430 24.39 5.47 37.60
N CYS A 431 24.26 4.84 38.77
CA CYS A 431 23.18 3.92 39.11
C CYS A 431 22.61 4.31 40.48
N THR A 432 21.29 4.25 40.60
CA THR A 432 20.43 4.42 41.79
C THR A 432 19.06 3.84 41.39
N ASP A 433 18.28 3.14 42.21
CA ASP A 433 18.54 2.61 43.54
C ASP A 433 17.55 1.46 43.87
N GLY A 434 17.85 0.69 44.92
CA GLY A 434 16.96 -0.32 45.51
C GLY A 434 16.86 -1.67 44.76
N GLY A 435 16.58 -2.80 45.42
CA GLY A 435 16.56 -3.04 46.88
C GLY A 435 15.45 -4.00 47.31
N ASP A 436 15.80 -5.22 47.75
CA ASP A 436 14.92 -6.10 48.55
C ASP A 436 15.76 -7.13 49.36
N SER A 437 15.11 -8.05 50.09
CA SER A 437 15.56 -8.55 51.38
C SER A 437 15.70 -10.08 51.55
N SER A 438 16.52 -10.46 52.52
CA SER A 438 16.76 -11.74 53.25
C SER A 438 16.16 -13.10 52.77
N PRO A 439 16.96 -14.19 52.71
CA PRO A 439 16.50 -15.56 52.40
C PRO A 439 16.33 -16.49 53.64
N ALA A 440 15.39 -17.46 53.60
CA ALA A 440 15.22 -18.49 54.65
C ALA A 440 14.70 -19.89 54.20
N ARG A 441 15.61 -20.88 54.26
CA ARG A 441 15.52 -22.35 54.45
C ARG A 441 14.21 -23.19 54.29
N VAL A 442 14.33 -24.21 53.40
CA VAL A 442 14.16 -25.69 53.62
C VAL A 442 12.81 -26.31 54.06
N ARG A 443 12.25 -27.23 53.24
CA ARG A 443 11.92 -28.65 53.55
C ARG A 443 11.46 -29.45 52.30
N ASN A 444 11.45 -30.80 52.37
CA ASN A 444 11.20 -31.79 51.28
C ASN A 444 10.99 -33.21 51.91
N PRO A 445 10.46 -34.27 51.24
CA PRO A 445 9.59 -34.38 50.06
C PRO A 445 8.12 -34.67 50.52
N PRO A 446 7.39 -35.84 50.41
CA PRO A 446 7.56 -37.16 49.74
C PRO A 446 6.40 -37.53 48.72
N SER A 447 6.64 -38.07 47.51
CA SER A 447 6.76 -39.49 47.08
C SER A 447 5.47 -40.25 46.63
N ALA A 448 5.30 -40.47 45.30
CA ALA A 448 4.57 -41.57 44.59
C ALA A 448 4.30 -41.13 43.13
N ALA A 449 4.23 -41.97 42.08
CA ALA A 449 4.79 -43.30 41.82
C ALA A 449 4.98 -43.49 40.28
N LEU A 450 5.81 -44.46 39.87
CA LEU A 450 6.04 -44.91 38.48
C LEU A 450 5.35 -46.28 38.25
N PRO A 451 5.19 -46.85 37.02
CA PRO A 451 6.07 -46.71 35.85
C PRO A 451 5.44 -46.70 34.43
N GLY A 452 6.28 -46.47 33.40
CA GLY A 452 5.99 -46.86 32.01
C GLY A 452 6.85 -46.15 30.95
N GLY A 453 7.36 -46.90 29.96
CA GLY A 453 7.81 -46.37 28.65
C GLY A 453 9.07 -45.48 28.60
N ARG A 454 10.25 -46.08 28.47
CA ARG A 454 11.40 -45.40 27.83
C ARG A 454 11.32 -45.65 26.32
N ASP A 455 11.39 -44.59 25.51
CA ASP A 455 12.11 -44.53 24.20
C ASP A 455 11.81 -43.23 23.43
N ALA A 456 12.35 -42.09 23.89
CA ALA A 456 12.22 -40.79 23.20
C ALA A 456 13.38 -39.80 23.45
N LEU A 457 14.57 -40.27 23.90
CA LEU A 457 15.67 -39.39 24.34
C LEU A 457 16.94 -39.45 23.47
N ALA A 458 16.77 -39.55 22.14
CA ALA A 458 17.86 -39.58 21.16
C ALA A 458 17.69 -38.56 20.01
N GLY A 459 17.33 -37.31 20.32
CA GLY A 459 17.20 -36.25 19.31
C GLY A 459 17.36 -34.81 19.84
N ALA A 460 16.68 -34.48 20.94
CA ALA A 460 16.57 -33.12 21.49
C ALA A 460 17.86 -32.54 22.15
N ARG A 461 19.06 -32.97 21.74
CA ARG A 461 20.36 -32.49 22.26
C ARG A 461 21.33 -31.94 21.21
N LYS A 462 20.92 -31.78 19.94
CA LYS A 462 21.77 -31.19 18.87
C LYS A 462 21.37 -29.79 18.36
N ALA A 463 20.19 -29.27 18.73
CA ALA A 463 19.73 -27.95 18.25
C ALA A 463 20.41 -26.76 18.95
N ALA A 464 20.49 -26.78 20.28
CA ALA A 464 20.92 -25.64 21.10
C ALA A 464 22.45 -25.34 21.08
N ALA A 465 23.20 -25.90 20.13
CA ALA A 465 24.67 -25.81 20.08
C ALA A 465 25.23 -25.10 18.82
N LEU A 466 24.37 -24.69 17.88
CA LEU A 466 24.80 -24.09 16.60
C LEU A 466 24.66 -22.56 16.52
N GLU A 467 23.86 -21.95 17.38
CA GLU A 467 23.52 -20.52 17.29
C GLU A 467 24.57 -19.57 17.93
N CYS A 468 25.68 -20.12 18.44
CA CYS A 468 26.76 -19.36 19.09
C CYS A 468 28.10 -19.42 18.31
N ARG A 469 28.05 -19.47 16.96
CA ARG A 469 29.26 -19.62 16.12
C ARG A 469 29.34 -18.81 14.82
N SER A 470 28.42 -17.88 14.55
CA SER A 470 28.42 -17.03 13.35
C SER A 470 28.89 -15.58 13.58
N THR A 471 28.81 -15.06 14.81
CA THR A 471 29.13 -13.66 15.15
C THR A 471 30.62 -13.40 15.49
N ARG A 472 31.54 -14.15 14.88
CA ARG A 472 33.01 -13.89 14.91
C ARG A 472 33.67 -14.05 13.54
N ALA A 473 33.13 -13.35 12.55
CA ALA A 473 33.85 -12.90 11.36
C ALA A 473 33.59 -11.39 11.20
N TRP A 474 34.41 -10.70 10.40
CA TRP A 474 34.44 -9.23 10.26
C TRP A 474 34.90 -8.48 11.52
N ARG A 475 36.22 -8.48 11.70
CA ARG A 475 36.97 -7.48 12.46
C ARG A 475 38.22 -7.09 11.68
#